data_AF-A0A662EZ90-F1
#
_entry.id   AF-A0A662EZ90-F1
#
_cell.length_a   1.000
_cell.length_b   1.000
_cell.length_c   1.000
_cell.angle_alpha   90.00
_cell.angle_beta   90.00
_cell.angle_gamma   90.00
#
_symmetry.space_group_name_H-M   'P 1'
#
loop_
_entity.id
_entity.type
_entity.pdbx_description
1 polymer ?
#
loop_
_entity_poly.entity_id
_entity_poly.type
_entity_poly.pdbx_seq_one_letter_code
_entity_poly.pdbx_strand_id
1 'polypeptide(L)' 'MHAAIFRFYAELNDFLPPGLRRRAIIYRFYGSPAVKDAIEALGIPH' A
#
# COMPACT_ATOMS: atom_id res chain seq x y z
N MET A 1 -5.32 -10.48 -13.74
CA MET A 1 -4.41 -9.92 -12.71
C MET A 1 -4.41 -8.42 -12.87
N HIS A 2 -4.67 -7.67 -11.81
CA HIS A 2 -4.73 -6.20 -11.83
C HIS A 2 -3.60 -5.63 -10.98
N ALA A 3 -3.29 -4.34 -11.19
CA ALA A 3 -2.28 -3.64 -10.43
C ALA A 3 -2.74 -2.21 -10.09
N ALA A 4 -2.37 -1.75 -8.91
CA ALA A 4 -2.53 -0.37 -8.45
C ALA A 4 -1.20 0.13 -7.90
N ILE A 5 -1.04 1.46 -7.89
CA ILE A 5 0.15 2.12 -7.35
C ILE A 5 -0.26 2.88 -6.10
N PHE A 6 0.41 2.59 -4.99
CA PHE A 6 0.21 3.26 -3.71
C PHE A 6 1.40 4.15 -3.40
N ARG A 7 1.12 5.34 -2.86
CA ARG A 7 2.13 6.24 -2.28
C ARG A 7 1.59 6.82 -1.00
N PHE A 8 2.31 6.58 0.09
CA PHE A 8 1.94 7.03 1.43
C PHE A 8 2.72 8.30 1.79
N TYR A 9 2.09 9.18 2.56
CA TYR A 9 2.63 10.49 2.94
C TYR A 9 2.66 10.64 4.47
N ALA A 10 3.53 11.52 4.96
CA ALA A 10 3.70 11.82 6.39
C ALA A 10 3.86 10.55 7.25
N GLU A 11 3.18 10.47 8.39
CA GLU A 11 3.31 9.41 9.41
C GLU A 11 2.94 8.02 8.86
N LEU A 12 2.17 7.94 7.77
CA LEU A 12 1.85 6.66 7.13
C LEU A 12 3.11 5.94 6.61
N ASN A 13 4.19 6.68 6.33
CA ASN A 13 5.46 6.05 5.95
C ASN A 13 6.11 5.27 7.09
N ASP A 14 5.77 5.55 8.35
CA ASP A 14 6.43 4.90 9.48
C ASP A 14 5.98 3.44 9.65
N PHE A 15 4.79 3.10 9.15
CA PHE A 15 4.29 1.72 9.05
C PHE A 15 4.97 0.91 7.95
N LEU A 16 5.58 1.55 6.95
CA LEU A 16 6.24 0.85 5.86
C LEU A 16 7.66 0.41 6.24
N PRO A 17 8.14 -0.73 5.71
CA PRO A 17 9.55 -1.09 5.75
C PRO A 17 10.42 0.06 5.23
N PRO A 18 11.60 0.33 5.82
CA PRO A 18 12.46 1.47 5.45
C PRO A 18 12.72 1.62 3.95
N GLY A 19 12.88 0.48 3.24
CA GLY A 19 13.11 0.46 1.79
C GLY A 19 11.90 0.85 0.93
N LEU A 20 10.70 0.86 1.50
CA LEU A 20 9.44 1.20 0.81
C LEU A 20 8.92 2.60 1.19
N ARG A 21 9.49 3.25 2.21
CA ARG A 21 9.11 4.59 2.64
C ARG A 21 9.31 5.62 1.53
N ARG A 22 8.35 6.52 1.38
CA ARG A 22 8.34 7.68 0.46
C ARG A 22 8.49 7.26 -1.02
N ARG A 23 8.13 6.02 -1.34
CA ARG A 23 8.18 5.45 -2.69
C ARG A 23 6.80 5.04 -3.17
N ALA A 24 6.69 4.89 -4.48
CA ALA A 24 5.53 4.25 -5.10
C ALA A 24 5.68 2.73 -4.95
N ILE A 25 4.63 2.07 -4.49
CA ILE A 25 4.56 0.62 -4.30
C ILE A 25 3.57 0.06 -5.32
N ILE A 26 4.00 -0.92 -6.11
CA ILE A 26 3.12 -1.65 -7.01
C ILE A 26 2.44 -2.76 -6.22
N TYR A 27 1.12 -2.64 -6.05
CA TYR A 27 0.30 -3.67 -5.42
C TYR A 27 -0.45 -4.44 -6.50
N ARG A 28 -0.22 -5.75 -6.57
CA ARG A 28 -0.89 -6.64 -7.53
C ARG A 28 -1.97 -7.43 -6.82
N PHE A 29 -3.14 -7.54 -7.46
CA PHE A 29 -4.30 -8.19 -6.87
C PHE A 29 -5.16 -8.91 -7.91
N TYR A 30 -6.07 -9.74 -7.39
CA TYR A 30 -7.10 -10.45 -8.14
C TYR A 30 -8.48 -9.98 -7.67
N GLY A 31 -9.47 -10.05 -8.56
CA GLY A 31 -10.83 -9.57 -8.27
C GLY A 31 -10.87 -8.04 -8.09
N SER A 32 -11.76 -7.59 -7.20
CA SER A 32 -12.02 -6.18 -6.91
C SER A 32 -11.96 -5.90 -5.40
N PRO A 33 -10.77 -5.99 -4.76
CA PRO A 33 -10.62 -5.65 -3.35
C PRO A 33 -10.93 -4.18 -3.11
N ALA A 34 -11.40 -3.86 -1.91
CA ALA A 34 -11.53 -2.47 -1.50
C ALA A 34 -10.14 -1.84 -1.33
N VAL A 35 -10.07 -0.52 -1.47
CA VAL A 35 -8.81 0.22 -1.24
C VAL A 35 -8.28 -0.02 0.18
N LYS A 36 -9.18 -0.14 1.16
CA LYS A 36 -8.82 -0.47 2.55
C LYS A 36 -8.09 -1.81 2.67
N ASP A 37 -8.59 -2.86 2.01
CA ASP A 37 -7.97 -4.19 2.05
C ASP A 37 -6.54 -4.15 1.50
N ALA A 38 -6.32 -3.38 0.43
CA ALA A 38 -4.99 -3.19 -0.16
C ALA A 38 -4.05 -2.41 0.77
N ILE A 39 -4.55 -1.40 1.49
CA ILE A 39 -3.78 -0.61 2.46
C ILE A 39 -3.38 -1.48 3.66
N GLU A 40 -4.31 -2.26 4.22
CA GLU A 40 -4.05 -3.19 5.32
C GLU A 40 -3.06 -4.29 4.91
N ALA A 41 -3.18 -4.82 3.68
CA ALA A 41 -2.23 -5.77 3.12
C ALA A 41 -0.81 -5.19 2.93
N LEU A 42 -0.67 -3.86 2.83
CA LEU A 42 0.62 -3.16 2.81
C LEU A 42 1.15 -2.84 4.22
N GLY A 43 0.44 -3.26 5.28
CA GLY A 43 0.84 -3.09 6.68
C GLY A 43 0.43 -1.75 7.31
N ILE A 44 -0.40 -0.97 6.62
CA ILE A 44 -0.87 0.33 7.10
C ILE A 44 -2.23 0.13 7.80
N PRO A 45 -2.39 0.54 9.07
CA PRO A 45 -3.68 0.46 9.75
C PRO A 45 -4.66 1.50 9.20
N HIS A 46 -5.96 1.16 9.21
CA HIS A 46 -7.06 2.05 8.87
C HIS A 46 -7.74 2.61 10.12
#